data_AF-A0AAD5WXU9-F1
#
_entry.id   AF-A0AAD5WXU9-F1
#
_cell.length_a   1.000
_cell.length_b   1.000
_cell.length_c   1.000
_cell.angle_alpha   90.00
_cell.angle_beta   90.00
_cell.angle_gamma   90.00
#
_symmetry.space_group_name_H-M   'P 1'
#
loop_
_entity.id
_entity.type
_entity.pdbx_description
1 polymer ?
#
loop_
_entity_poly.entity_id
_entity_poly.type
_entity_poly.pdbx_seq_one_letter_code
_entity_poly.pdbx_strand_id
1 'polypeptide(L)'
;ARIPADLRIAKILLFGAIFKCLSPVLTIAAIMSAKSPFVSPMERREEARTAREKFLTDRSDWMTDTKAYEMWGEAIGQGGRRAGMEFCEENFLSFQTLQSISDLRRQYRDILVELGYVPEGYKAGADGGGAGVADMDLHSKDGRIVKAVIVAGLYPQVARISLPEKRFEETAHGTVEVECKPEEIRYYTPSDGRVFLHPSSINFTSTNYQKDPFLMYLMKVETSTVFLRDSTSVGVWPVLMFGGK
;
A
#
# COMPACT_ATOMS: atom_id res chain seq x y z
N ALA A 1 8.34 19.47 -15.30
CA ALA A 1 8.37 18.42 -14.26
C ALA A 1 9.66 17.63 -14.43
N ARG A 2 10.45 17.39 -13.36
CA ARG A 2 11.76 16.71 -13.43
C ARG A 2 11.73 15.22 -13.05
N ILE A 3 10.68 14.76 -12.36
CA ILE A 3 10.46 13.34 -12.03
C ILE A 3 9.54 12.75 -13.12
N PRO A 4 9.93 11.66 -13.83
CA PRO A 4 9.15 11.03 -14.88
C PRO A 4 8.10 10.08 -14.27
N ALA A 5 7.20 10.64 -13.47
CA ALA A 5 6.10 9.92 -12.83
C ALA A 5 4.83 10.78 -12.87
N ASP A 6 3.69 10.16 -12.56
CA ASP A 6 2.46 10.89 -12.27
C ASP A 6 2.72 11.92 -11.14
N LEU A 7 2.12 13.11 -11.25
CA LEU A 7 2.31 14.19 -10.28
C LEU A 7 1.98 13.76 -8.84
N ARG A 8 1.00 12.87 -8.66
CA ARG A 8 0.64 12.31 -7.35
C ARG A 8 1.81 11.51 -6.77
N ILE A 9 2.44 10.66 -7.59
CA ILE A 9 3.58 9.83 -7.20
C ILE A 9 4.81 10.69 -6.93
N ALA A 10 5.06 11.71 -7.75
CA ALA A 10 6.14 12.68 -7.49
C ALA A 10 5.96 13.39 -6.14
N LYS A 11 4.72 13.77 -5.78
CA LYS A 11 4.39 14.37 -4.48
C LYS A 11 4.62 13.40 -3.33
N ILE A 12 4.24 12.13 -3.48
CA ILE A 12 4.53 11.05 -2.52
C ILE A 12 6.04 10.94 -2.25
N LEU A 13 6.85 10.88 -3.32
CA LEU A 13 8.30 10.76 -3.22
C LEU A 13 8.94 11.93 -2.44
N LEU A 14 8.52 13.17 -2.74
CA LEU A 14 9.02 14.36 -2.03
C LEU A 14 8.64 14.34 -0.55
N PHE A 15 7.41 13.99 -0.22
CA PHE A 15 6.98 13.89 1.18
C PHE A 15 7.66 12.73 1.91
N GLY A 16 7.98 11.62 1.24
CA GLY A 16 8.79 10.54 1.81
C GLY A 16 10.18 11.01 2.24
N ALA A 17 10.81 11.88 1.46
CA ALA A 17 12.09 12.50 1.82
C ALA A 17 11.93 13.47 3.01
N ILE A 18 10.92 14.36 2.96
CA ILE A 18 10.66 15.36 4.02
C ILE A 18 10.34 14.70 5.37
N PHE A 19 9.47 13.68 5.37
CA PHE A 19 9.06 12.95 6.56
C PHE A 19 10.01 11.80 6.94
N LYS A 20 11.16 11.67 6.25
CA LYS A 20 12.19 10.69 6.58
C LYS A 20 11.66 9.26 6.66
N CYS A 21 10.80 8.89 5.72
CA CYS A 21 10.26 7.55 5.54
C CYS A 21 10.50 7.05 4.11
N LEU A 22 11.67 7.36 3.54
CA LEU A 22 11.91 7.30 2.11
C LEU A 22 11.92 5.88 1.55
N SER A 23 12.51 4.91 2.26
CA SER A 23 12.62 3.53 1.80
C SER A 23 11.26 2.91 1.47
N PRO A 24 10.26 2.81 2.38
CA PRO A 24 8.97 2.25 2.02
C PRO A 24 8.27 3.10 0.94
N VAL A 25 8.42 4.43 0.98
CA VAL A 25 7.82 5.35 0.01
C VAL A 25 8.34 5.11 -1.42
N LEU A 26 9.63 4.85 -1.60
CA LEU A 26 10.20 4.51 -2.90
C LEU A 26 9.60 3.21 -3.47
N THR A 27 9.38 2.20 -2.63
CA THR A 27 8.72 0.94 -3.05
C THR A 27 7.26 1.19 -3.41
N ILE A 28 6.52 1.93 -2.57
CA ILE A 28 5.12 2.28 -2.81
C ILE A 28 4.98 3.03 -4.14
N ALA A 29 5.80 4.05 -4.37
CA ALA A 29 5.82 4.81 -5.62
C ALA A 29 6.12 3.93 -6.84
N ALA A 30 7.09 3.02 -6.73
CA ALA A 30 7.41 2.07 -7.79
C ALA A 30 6.25 1.09 -8.08
N ILE A 31 5.57 0.58 -7.06
CA ILE A 31 4.38 -0.28 -7.21
C ILE A 31 3.24 0.49 -7.88
N MET A 32 3.00 1.75 -7.47
CA MET A 32 1.97 2.61 -8.06
C MET A 32 2.21 2.90 -9.54
N SER A 33 3.48 3.08 -9.93
CA SER A 33 3.87 3.31 -11.34
C SER A 33 3.89 2.04 -12.19
N ALA A 34 4.18 0.89 -11.57
CA ALA A 34 4.11 -0.40 -12.21
C ALA A 34 2.73 -1.04 -11.96
N LYS A 35 2.68 -2.06 -11.10
CA LYS A 35 1.48 -2.77 -10.66
C LYS A 35 1.83 -3.60 -9.42
N SER A 36 0.81 -4.15 -8.77
CA SER A 36 1.00 -5.14 -7.70
C SER A 36 1.87 -6.31 -8.18
N PRO A 37 2.85 -6.78 -7.38
CA PRO A 37 3.66 -7.94 -7.73
C PRO A 37 2.88 -9.26 -7.60
N PHE A 38 1.75 -9.27 -6.90
CA PHE A 38 0.92 -10.47 -6.75
C PHE A 38 0.20 -10.83 -8.05
N VAL A 39 0.21 -12.11 -8.38
CA VAL A 39 -0.55 -12.70 -9.49
C VAL A 39 -1.70 -13.51 -8.94
N SER A 40 -2.83 -13.52 -9.66
CA SER A 40 -4.03 -14.28 -9.27
C SER A 40 -4.51 -15.13 -10.44
N PRO A 41 -3.88 -16.30 -10.68
CA PRO A 41 -4.32 -17.24 -11.71
C PRO A 41 -5.77 -17.65 -11.48
N MET A 42 -6.58 -17.74 -12.54
CA MET A 42 -8.03 -17.95 -12.43
C MET A 42 -8.39 -19.24 -11.66
N GLU A 43 -7.62 -20.30 -11.83
CA GLU A 43 -7.84 -21.60 -11.16
C GLU A 43 -7.38 -21.61 -9.70
N ARG A 44 -6.48 -20.70 -9.30
CA ARG A 44 -5.82 -20.67 -7.98
C ARG A 44 -6.03 -19.34 -7.26
N ARG A 45 -7.14 -18.64 -7.55
CA ARG A 45 -7.43 -17.30 -7.00
C ARG A 45 -7.44 -17.28 -5.48
N GLU A 46 -8.03 -18.31 -4.88
CA GLU A 46 -8.19 -18.40 -3.43
C GLU A 46 -6.87 -18.67 -2.71
N GLU A 47 -6.04 -19.56 -3.27
CA GLU A 47 -4.68 -19.80 -2.79
C GLU A 47 -3.83 -18.52 -2.89
N ALA A 48 -3.91 -17.81 -4.02
CA ALA A 48 -3.21 -16.55 -4.22
C ALA A 48 -3.66 -15.47 -3.23
N ARG A 49 -4.97 -15.38 -2.95
CA ARG A 49 -5.53 -14.48 -1.94
C ARG A 49 -4.97 -14.80 -0.56
N THR A 50 -5.02 -16.07 -0.16
CA THR A 50 -4.52 -16.55 1.13
C THR A 50 -3.01 -16.31 1.26
N ALA A 51 -2.25 -16.51 0.18
CA ALA A 51 -0.83 -16.22 0.15
C ALA A 51 -0.55 -14.73 0.36
N ARG A 52 -1.31 -13.84 -0.28
CA ARG A 52 -1.20 -12.38 -0.12
C ARG A 52 -1.54 -11.91 1.30
N GLU A 53 -2.52 -12.54 1.96
CA GLU A 53 -2.90 -12.22 3.35
C GLU A 53 -1.77 -12.43 4.36
N LYS A 54 -0.81 -13.32 4.08
CA LYS A 54 0.39 -13.48 4.91
C LYS A 54 1.23 -12.20 5.02
N PHE A 55 1.10 -11.30 4.05
CA PHE A 55 1.83 -10.04 3.97
C PHE A 55 1.00 -8.85 4.45
N LEU A 56 -0.25 -9.07 4.90
CA LEU A 56 -1.18 -8.02 5.30
C LEU A 56 -0.50 -7.06 6.26
N THR A 57 -0.29 -5.83 5.80
CA THR A 57 0.35 -4.78 6.57
C THR A 57 -0.56 -3.56 6.58
N ASP A 58 -0.96 -3.15 7.78
CA ASP A 58 -1.64 -1.87 8.03
C ASP A 58 -2.89 -1.63 7.17
N ARG A 59 -3.64 -2.67 6.75
CA ARG A 59 -4.86 -2.51 5.92
C ARG A 59 -4.62 -1.63 4.70
N SER A 60 -3.50 -1.88 4.04
CA SER A 60 -3.05 -1.15 2.87
C SER A 60 -2.56 -2.13 1.81
N ASP A 61 -3.10 -2.02 0.60
CA ASP A 61 -2.61 -2.78 -0.55
C ASP A 61 -1.13 -2.49 -0.81
N TRP A 62 -0.72 -1.22 -0.79
CA TRP A 62 0.66 -0.84 -1.08
C TRP A 62 1.64 -1.21 0.03
N MET A 63 1.25 -1.14 1.30
CA MET A 63 2.15 -1.59 2.38
C MET A 63 2.25 -3.11 2.41
N THR A 64 1.18 -3.83 2.09
CA THR A 64 1.19 -5.29 1.91
C THR A 64 2.12 -5.71 0.78
N ASP A 65 2.01 -5.04 -0.38
CA ASP A 65 2.88 -5.30 -1.53
C ASP A 65 4.34 -4.90 -1.26
N THR A 66 4.56 -3.83 -0.48
CA THR A 66 5.89 -3.41 -0.03
C THR A 66 6.53 -4.47 0.87
N LYS A 67 5.75 -5.06 1.79
CA LYS A 67 6.23 -6.14 2.65
C LYS A 67 6.67 -7.37 1.85
N ALA A 68 5.91 -7.73 0.83
CA ALA A 68 6.27 -8.82 -0.08
C ALA A 68 7.57 -8.52 -0.86
N TYR A 69 7.76 -7.28 -1.34
CA TYR A 69 8.98 -6.85 -2.00
C TYR A 69 10.22 -6.94 -1.07
N GLU A 70 10.08 -6.49 0.19
CA GLU A 70 11.17 -6.56 1.18
C GLU A 70 11.59 -8.01 1.45
N MET A 71 10.61 -8.90 1.70
CA MET A 71 10.88 -10.32 1.96
C MET A 71 11.48 -11.03 0.75
N TRP A 72 11.06 -10.66 -0.47
CA TRP A 72 11.70 -11.16 -1.70
C TRP A 72 13.17 -10.71 -1.80
N GLY A 73 13.47 -9.46 -1.46
CA GLY A 73 14.83 -8.94 -1.41
C GLY A 73 15.70 -9.68 -0.40
N GLU A 74 15.16 -10.00 0.77
CA GLU A 74 15.82 -10.82 1.80
C GLU A 74 16.12 -12.23 1.29
N ALA A 75 15.15 -12.88 0.64
CA ALA A 75 15.32 -14.21 0.05
C ALA A 75 16.44 -14.23 -1.02
N ILE A 76 16.51 -13.20 -1.87
CA ILE A 76 17.62 -13.03 -2.82
C ILE A 76 18.94 -12.81 -2.10
N GLY A 77 18.96 -11.99 -1.04
CA GLY A 77 20.18 -11.73 -0.26
C GLY A 77 20.76 -12.99 0.38
N GLN A 78 19.91 -13.92 0.82
CA GLN A 78 20.32 -15.14 1.50
C GLN A 78 20.66 -16.30 0.56
N GLY A 79 19.85 -16.49 -0.50
CA GLY A 79 19.94 -17.67 -1.38
C GLY A 79 20.09 -17.35 -2.86
N GLY A 80 20.35 -16.08 -3.19
CA GLY A 80 20.53 -15.62 -4.57
C GLY A 80 19.25 -15.69 -5.40
N ARG A 81 19.43 -15.63 -6.72
CA ARG A 81 18.31 -15.62 -7.68
C ARG A 81 17.37 -16.82 -7.54
N ARG A 82 17.91 -18.02 -7.23
CA ARG A 82 17.11 -19.25 -7.10
C ARG A 82 16.11 -19.15 -5.94
N ALA A 83 16.57 -18.77 -4.75
CA ALA A 83 15.68 -18.56 -3.61
C ALA A 83 14.64 -17.46 -3.87
N GLY A 84 15.02 -16.40 -4.60
CA GLY A 84 14.06 -15.37 -5.03
C GLY A 84 12.99 -15.88 -5.99
N MET A 85 13.31 -16.84 -6.87
CA MET A 85 12.33 -17.49 -7.76
C MET A 85 11.43 -18.44 -6.98
N GLU A 86 11.98 -19.26 -6.10
CA GLU A 86 11.23 -20.15 -5.19
C GLU A 86 10.24 -19.34 -4.32
N PHE A 87 10.70 -18.24 -3.73
CA PHE A 87 9.86 -17.32 -2.96
C PHE A 87 8.70 -16.75 -3.79
N CYS A 88 8.93 -16.44 -5.07
CA CYS A 88 7.89 -15.94 -5.95
C CYS A 88 6.82 -16.99 -6.25
N GLU A 89 7.24 -18.24 -6.51
CA GLU A 89 6.33 -19.35 -6.78
C GLU A 89 5.46 -19.67 -5.56
N GLU A 90 6.06 -19.74 -4.37
CA GLU A 90 5.35 -20.05 -3.12
C GLU A 90 4.31 -18.99 -2.72
N ASN A 91 4.55 -17.73 -3.08
CA ASN A 91 3.74 -16.59 -2.64
C ASN A 91 2.92 -15.94 -3.75
N PHE A 92 2.83 -16.57 -4.93
CA PHE A 92 2.11 -16.05 -6.09
C PHE A 92 2.58 -14.63 -6.48
N LEU A 93 3.90 -14.45 -6.58
CA LEU A 93 4.50 -13.19 -7.01
C LEU A 93 5.10 -13.31 -8.41
N SER A 94 5.06 -12.22 -9.17
CA SER A 94 5.75 -12.11 -10.45
C SER A 94 7.17 -11.61 -10.24
N PHE A 95 8.15 -12.50 -10.45
CA PHE A 95 9.57 -12.15 -10.37
C PHE A 95 9.93 -10.97 -11.29
N GLN A 96 9.41 -10.95 -12.52
CA GLN A 96 9.64 -9.84 -13.47
C GLN A 96 9.04 -8.52 -12.95
N THR A 97 7.88 -8.56 -12.31
CA THR A 97 7.25 -7.35 -11.74
C THR A 97 8.06 -6.83 -10.56
N LEU A 98 8.56 -7.72 -9.70
CA LEU A 98 9.45 -7.34 -8.58
C LEU A 98 10.78 -6.74 -9.05
N GLN A 99 11.38 -7.28 -10.12
CA GLN A 99 12.54 -6.66 -10.76
C GLN A 99 12.23 -5.27 -11.29
N SER A 100 11.08 -5.10 -11.98
CA SER A 100 10.67 -3.80 -12.50
C SER A 100 10.43 -2.77 -11.38
N ILE A 101 9.85 -3.21 -10.25
CA ILE A 101 9.70 -2.39 -9.03
C ILE A 101 11.08 -1.99 -8.48
N SER A 102 12.03 -2.91 -8.44
CA SER A 102 13.41 -2.62 -7.99
C SER A 102 14.11 -1.58 -8.88
N ASP A 103 13.94 -1.69 -10.21
CA ASP A 103 14.50 -0.74 -11.17
C ASP A 103 13.89 0.65 -11.01
N LEU A 104 12.56 0.75 -10.92
CA LEU A 104 11.86 2.02 -10.68
C LEU A 104 12.24 2.66 -9.34
N ARG A 105 12.35 1.85 -8.28
CA ARG A 105 12.80 2.28 -6.96
C ARG A 105 14.17 2.94 -7.03
N ARG A 106 15.12 2.34 -7.76
CA ARG A 106 16.47 2.89 -7.98
C ARG A 106 16.43 4.19 -8.78
N GLN A 107 15.67 4.21 -9.88
CA GLN A 107 15.49 5.42 -10.69
C GLN A 107 14.93 6.59 -9.87
N TYR A 108 13.90 6.36 -9.06
CA TYR A 108 13.34 7.41 -8.21
C TYR A 108 14.33 7.90 -7.14
N ARG A 109 15.10 6.99 -6.54
CA ARG A 109 16.17 7.38 -5.63
C ARG A 109 17.20 8.26 -6.33
N ASP A 110 17.68 7.84 -7.50
CA ASP A 110 18.72 8.55 -8.26
C ASP A 110 18.25 9.96 -8.65
N ILE A 111 17.00 10.10 -9.08
CA ILE A 111 16.41 11.41 -9.39
C ILE A 111 16.31 12.29 -8.14
N LEU A 112 15.88 11.76 -7.00
CA LEU A 112 15.80 12.54 -5.77
C LEU A 112 17.18 13.00 -5.27
N VAL A 113 18.22 12.20 -5.53
CA VAL A 113 19.62 12.58 -5.28
C VAL A 113 20.06 13.70 -6.23
N GLU A 114 19.80 13.57 -7.53
CA GLU A 114 20.13 14.61 -8.54
C GLU A 114 19.44 15.95 -8.22
N LEU A 115 18.20 15.89 -7.70
CA LEU A 115 17.44 17.06 -7.30
C LEU A 115 17.86 17.63 -5.93
N GLY A 116 18.76 16.97 -5.19
CA GLY A 116 19.25 17.41 -3.89
C GLY A 116 18.28 17.20 -2.73
N TYR A 117 17.21 16.41 -2.90
CA TYR A 117 16.29 16.04 -1.81
C TYR A 117 16.83 14.90 -0.95
N VAL A 118 17.76 14.13 -1.49
CA VAL A 118 18.36 12.95 -0.86
C VAL A 118 19.88 13.07 -0.99
N PRO A 119 20.65 12.79 0.07
CA PRO A 119 22.10 12.90 0.00
C PRO A 119 22.70 11.83 -0.91
N GLU A 120 23.81 12.18 -1.54
CA GLU A 120 24.63 11.23 -2.30
C GLU A 120 25.05 10.06 -1.41
N GLY A 121 25.00 8.84 -1.96
CA GLY A 121 25.34 7.62 -1.22
C GLY A 121 24.22 7.04 -0.35
N TYR A 122 23.04 7.67 -0.28
CA TYR A 122 21.86 7.04 0.33
C TYR A 122 21.55 5.69 -0.33
N LYS A 123 21.52 4.64 0.48
CA LYS A 123 21.10 3.28 0.08
C LYS A 123 19.87 2.91 0.88
N ALA A 124 18.77 2.68 0.18
CA ALA A 124 17.53 2.31 0.82
C ALA A 124 17.62 0.87 1.35
N GLY A 125 17.05 0.58 2.53
CA GLY A 125 17.35 -0.62 3.32
C GLY A 125 17.20 -1.97 2.59
N ALA A 126 16.25 -2.09 1.66
CA ALA A 126 16.03 -3.30 0.86
C ALA A 126 17.17 -3.63 -0.13
N ASP A 127 18.07 -2.69 -0.43
CA ASP A 127 19.17 -2.83 -1.40
C ASP A 127 20.53 -3.15 -0.72
N GLY A 128 20.52 -3.67 0.52
CA GLY A 128 21.73 -4.13 1.22
C GLY A 128 22.56 -3.02 1.89
N GLY A 129 21.93 -1.94 2.35
CA GLY A 129 22.60 -0.81 3.00
C GLY A 129 22.46 -0.80 4.52
N GLY A 130 23.57 -1.00 5.24
CA GLY A 130 23.68 -0.65 6.66
C GLY A 130 23.51 0.85 6.91
N ALA A 131 23.02 1.18 8.11
CA ALA A 131 22.86 2.54 8.61
C ALA A 131 24.14 3.37 8.39
N GLY A 132 24.17 4.22 7.37
CA GLY A 132 25.43 4.84 6.97
C GLY A 132 25.35 6.22 6.35
N VAL A 133 24.27 6.58 5.65
CA VAL A 133 24.24 7.90 4.99
C VAL A 133 22.82 8.47 5.08
N ALA A 134 22.64 9.30 6.11
CA ALA A 134 21.49 10.13 6.44
C ALA A 134 20.23 9.47 7.01
N ASP A 135 19.65 10.26 7.91
CA ASP A 135 18.40 10.10 8.66
C ASP A 135 17.14 10.07 7.76
N MET A 136 17.23 9.57 6.52
CA MET A 136 16.13 9.58 5.54
C MET A 136 15.09 8.48 5.77
N ASP A 137 15.37 7.58 6.70
CA ASP A 137 14.55 6.42 7.06
C ASP A 137 14.17 6.36 8.55
N LEU A 138 14.29 7.47 9.27
CA LEU A 138 13.97 7.59 10.71
C LEU A 138 12.58 7.03 11.05
N HIS A 139 11.62 7.30 10.17
CA HIS A 139 10.21 7.02 10.37
C HIS A 139 9.69 5.93 9.42
N SER A 140 10.57 5.20 8.73
CA SER A 140 10.19 4.17 7.75
C SER A 140 9.43 2.98 8.36
N LYS A 141 9.53 2.77 9.68
CA LYS A 141 8.79 1.73 10.40
C LYS A 141 7.45 2.22 10.98
N ASP A 142 7.17 3.52 10.94
CA ASP A 142 5.90 4.08 11.42
C ASP A 142 4.87 4.12 10.29
N GLY A 143 3.98 3.13 10.27
CA GLY A 143 2.91 3.03 9.28
C GLY A 143 1.98 4.24 9.25
N ARG A 144 1.83 4.99 10.36
CA ARG A 144 1.02 6.21 10.39
C ARG A 144 1.64 7.32 9.54
N ILE A 145 2.96 7.46 9.60
CA ILE A 145 3.70 8.46 8.82
C ILE A 145 3.71 8.06 7.34
N VAL A 146 3.95 6.79 7.03
CA VAL A 146 3.89 6.29 5.64
C VAL A 146 2.50 6.51 5.03
N LYS A 147 1.43 6.19 5.78
CA LYS A 147 0.05 6.48 5.36
C LYS A 147 -0.21 7.97 5.17
N ALA A 148 0.35 8.81 6.03
CA ALA A 148 0.19 10.25 5.90
C ALA A 148 0.83 10.79 4.60
N VAL A 149 1.99 10.25 4.21
CA VAL A 149 2.63 10.55 2.92
C VAL A 149 1.77 10.07 1.73
N ILE A 150 1.16 8.89 1.82
CA ILE A 150 0.20 8.41 0.80
C ILE A 150 -0.97 9.42 0.66
N VAL A 151 -1.54 9.88 1.78
CA VAL A 151 -2.62 10.88 1.77
C VAL A 151 -2.15 12.19 1.11
N ALA A 152 -0.95 12.66 1.45
CA ALA A 152 -0.40 13.88 0.89
C ALA A 152 -0.32 13.85 -0.65
N GLY A 153 0.02 12.69 -1.21
CA GLY A 153 0.10 12.49 -2.64
C GLY A 153 -1.23 12.26 -3.36
N LEU A 154 -2.12 11.48 -2.74
CA LEU A 154 -3.34 10.99 -3.39
C LEU A 154 -4.55 11.88 -3.18
N TYR A 155 -4.59 12.72 -2.13
CA TYR A 155 -5.71 13.64 -1.94
C TYR A 155 -5.95 14.50 -3.21
N PRO A 156 -7.19 14.62 -3.72
CA PRO A 156 -8.48 14.30 -3.09
C PRO A 156 -9.06 12.90 -3.37
N GLN A 157 -8.26 11.90 -3.76
CA GLN A 157 -8.71 10.53 -4.02
C GLN A 157 -8.98 9.76 -2.72
N VAL A 158 -10.09 10.12 -2.08
CA VAL A 158 -10.53 9.61 -0.79
C VAL A 158 -11.94 9.05 -0.88
N ALA A 159 -12.16 7.90 -0.25
CA ALA A 159 -13.49 7.33 -0.02
C ALA A 159 -13.79 7.30 1.48
N ARG A 160 -14.99 7.69 1.87
CA ARG A 160 -15.49 7.56 3.25
C ARG A 160 -15.99 6.15 3.50
N ILE A 161 -15.53 5.55 4.59
CA ILE A 161 -16.03 4.28 5.10
C ILE A 161 -17.32 4.54 5.89
N SER A 162 -18.36 3.76 5.62
CA SER A 162 -19.62 3.77 6.33
C SER A 162 -19.87 2.37 6.87
N LEU A 163 -19.56 2.19 8.16
CA LEU A 163 -19.83 0.94 8.87
C LEU A 163 -21.33 0.82 9.17
N PRO A 164 -21.89 -0.40 9.17
CA PRO A 164 -23.25 -0.62 9.65
C PRO A 164 -23.35 -0.35 11.15
N GLU A 165 -24.58 -0.17 11.63
CA GLU A 165 -24.84 -0.08 13.06
C GLU A 165 -24.47 -1.40 13.74
N LYS A 166 -23.88 -1.29 14.94
CA LYS A 166 -23.51 -2.46 15.75
C LYS A 166 -24.76 -3.22 16.13
N ARG A 167 -24.77 -4.53 15.85
CA ARG A 167 -25.84 -5.45 16.27
C ARG A 167 -25.33 -6.29 17.42
N PHE A 168 -26.22 -6.58 18.36
CA PHE A 168 -25.93 -7.41 19.53
C PHE A 168 -26.94 -8.55 19.57
N GLU A 169 -26.45 -9.78 19.77
CA GLU A 169 -27.27 -10.97 19.90
C GLU A 169 -27.10 -11.57 21.30
N GLU A 170 -28.21 -12.00 21.91
CA GLU A 170 -28.17 -12.73 23.16
C GLU A 170 -27.85 -14.20 22.89
N THR A 171 -26.76 -14.68 23.49
CA THR A 171 -26.33 -16.07 23.44
C THR A 171 -26.36 -16.67 24.83
N ALA A 172 -26.23 -18.00 24.94
CA ALA A 172 -26.16 -18.69 26.24
C ALA A 172 -25.01 -18.20 27.14
N HIS A 173 -24.00 -17.52 26.58
CA HIS A 173 -22.85 -16.96 27.30
C HIS A 173 -22.95 -15.44 27.50
N GLY A 174 -24.13 -14.85 27.27
CA GLY A 174 -24.40 -13.41 27.40
C GLY A 174 -24.61 -12.71 26.07
N THR A 175 -24.65 -11.38 26.10
CA THR A 175 -24.81 -10.53 24.92
C THR A 175 -23.49 -10.40 24.17
N VAL A 176 -23.48 -10.78 22.89
CA VAL A 176 -22.29 -10.75 22.03
C VAL A 176 -22.53 -9.77 20.89
N GLU A 177 -21.52 -8.94 20.58
CA GLU A 177 -21.55 -8.08 19.39
C GLU A 177 -21.41 -8.95 18.14
N VAL A 178 -22.38 -8.86 17.22
CA VAL A 178 -22.37 -9.60 15.95
C VAL A 178 -21.31 -8.99 15.05
N GLU A 179 -20.41 -9.83 14.54
CA GLU A 179 -19.37 -9.38 13.61
C GLU A 179 -19.97 -8.82 12.33
N CYS A 180 -19.48 -7.64 11.92
CA CYS A 180 -19.83 -7.02 10.66
C CYS A 180 -19.33 -7.87 9.50
N LYS A 181 -20.19 -8.17 8.53
CA LYS A 181 -19.76 -8.83 7.29
C LYS A 181 -19.17 -7.81 6.31
N PRO A 182 -18.18 -8.19 5.47
CA PRO A 182 -17.57 -7.26 4.51
C PRO A 182 -18.59 -6.59 3.57
N GLU A 183 -19.64 -7.32 3.16
CA GLU A 183 -20.67 -6.85 2.23
C GLU A 183 -21.58 -5.77 2.84
N GLU A 184 -21.60 -5.67 4.16
CA GLU A 184 -22.40 -4.66 4.89
C GLU A 184 -21.67 -3.31 4.96
N ILE A 185 -20.36 -3.29 4.75
CA ILE A 185 -19.56 -2.07 4.74
C ILE A 185 -19.76 -1.33 3.41
N ARG A 186 -20.03 -0.03 3.49
CA ARG A 186 -20.26 0.81 2.32
C ARG A 186 -19.18 1.87 2.20
N TYR A 187 -18.75 2.15 0.98
CA TYR A 187 -17.74 3.15 0.68
C TYR A 187 -18.36 4.24 -0.20
N TYR A 188 -17.99 5.50 0.05
CA TYR A 188 -18.53 6.63 -0.68
C TYR A 188 -17.44 7.57 -1.16
N THR A 189 -17.44 7.93 -2.44
CA THR A 189 -16.61 9.02 -2.97
C THR A 189 -17.47 10.26 -3.22
N PRO A 190 -16.91 11.48 -3.14
CA PRO A 190 -17.65 12.69 -3.48
C PRO A 190 -18.16 12.72 -4.92
N SER A 191 -17.42 12.10 -5.86
CA SER A 191 -17.72 12.11 -7.29
C SER A 191 -18.74 11.06 -7.73
N ASP A 192 -18.70 9.85 -7.14
CA ASP A 192 -19.43 8.69 -7.67
C ASP A 192 -20.52 8.19 -6.72
N GLY A 193 -20.67 8.81 -5.54
CA GLY A 193 -21.57 8.31 -4.52
C GLY A 193 -21.08 6.96 -4.00
N ARG A 194 -21.91 5.91 -4.06
CA ARG A 194 -21.55 4.59 -3.54
C ARG A 194 -20.56 3.88 -4.48
N VAL A 195 -19.45 3.42 -3.91
CA VAL A 195 -18.42 2.63 -4.60
C VAL A 195 -18.15 1.32 -3.86
N PHE A 196 -17.43 0.41 -4.51
CA PHE A 196 -17.07 -0.90 -3.97
C PHE A 196 -15.55 -1.11 -3.99
N LEU A 197 -15.03 -1.97 -3.14
CA LEU A 197 -13.66 -2.43 -3.27
C LEU A 197 -13.58 -3.52 -4.33
N HIS A 198 -12.57 -3.46 -5.19
CA HIS A 198 -12.32 -4.52 -6.15
C HIS A 198 -11.87 -5.80 -5.43
N PRO A 199 -12.28 -7.01 -5.88
CA PRO A 199 -11.89 -8.28 -5.24
C PRO A 199 -10.39 -8.55 -5.14
N SER A 200 -9.57 -7.82 -5.93
CA SER A 200 -8.11 -7.91 -5.83
C SER A 200 -7.53 -7.15 -4.65
N SER A 201 -8.27 -6.22 -4.03
CA SER A 201 -7.77 -5.44 -2.89
C SER A 201 -7.69 -6.34 -1.64
N ILE A 202 -6.64 -6.16 -0.85
CA ILE A 202 -6.46 -6.88 0.42
C ILE A 202 -7.55 -6.49 1.45
N ASN A 203 -8.15 -5.31 1.27
CA ASN A 203 -9.23 -4.83 2.12
C ASN A 203 -10.61 -5.33 1.67
N PHE A 204 -10.72 -6.11 0.58
CA PHE A 204 -12.01 -6.58 0.07
C PHE A 204 -12.80 -7.40 1.11
N THR A 205 -12.10 -8.23 1.89
CA THR A 205 -12.65 -9.06 2.97
C THR A 205 -12.48 -8.43 4.36
N SER A 206 -11.94 -7.21 4.44
CA SER A 206 -11.65 -6.56 5.72
C SER A 206 -12.91 -6.03 6.39
N THR A 207 -13.11 -6.42 7.65
CA THR A 207 -14.27 -6.01 8.47
C THR A 207 -13.90 -4.99 9.55
N ASN A 208 -12.62 -4.96 9.96
CA ASN A 208 -12.14 -4.12 11.05
C ASN A 208 -11.21 -3.01 10.54
N TYR A 209 -11.75 -1.79 10.41
CA TYR A 209 -10.98 -0.62 9.99
C TYR A 209 -10.30 0.14 11.14
N GLN A 210 -10.23 -0.40 12.37
CA GLN A 210 -9.62 0.27 13.54
C GLN A 210 -10.06 1.73 13.75
N LYS A 211 -11.31 2.05 13.41
CA LYS A 211 -11.87 3.41 13.42
C LYS A 211 -11.28 4.38 12.39
N ASP A 212 -10.48 3.91 11.44
CA ASP A 212 -10.12 4.68 10.24
C ASP A 212 -11.41 5.00 9.46
N PRO A 213 -11.77 6.27 9.24
CA PRO A 213 -13.00 6.62 8.56
C PRO A 213 -12.84 6.75 7.04
N PHE A 214 -11.62 6.63 6.51
CA PHE A 214 -11.31 6.88 5.11
C PHE A 214 -10.44 5.78 4.48
N LEU A 215 -10.58 5.64 3.16
CA LEU A 215 -9.69 4.90 2.28
C LEU A 215 -9.09 5.86 1.25
N MET A 216 -7.77 5.81 1.09
CA MET A 216 -7.10 6.39 -0.08
C MET A 216 -7.05 5.37 -1.21
N TYR A 217 -7.24 5.81 -2.44
CA TYR A 217 -7.12 4.99 -3.65
C TYR A 217 -6.38 5.78 -4.75
N LEU A 218 -5.76 5.08 -5.69
CA LEU A 218 -5.10 5.66 -6.87
C LEU A 218 -5.91 5.41 -8.15
N MET A 219 -6.41 4.19 -8.31
CA MET A 219 -7.19 3.77 -9.47
C MET A 219 -8.60 3.34 -9.10
N LYS A 220 -9.56 3.77 -9.91
CA LYS A 220 -10.91 3.21 -9.94
C LYS A 220 -11.22 2.65 -11.32
N VAL A 221 -12.02 1.60 -11.37
CA VAL A 221 -12.47 0.95 -12.60
C VAL A 221 -13.98 1.00 -12.62
N GLU A 222 -14.54 1.42 -13.74
CA GLU A 222 -15.98 1.46 -13.95
C GLU A 222 -16.41 0.30 -14.85
N THR A 223 -17.39 -0.46 -14.37
CA THR A 223 -18.04 -1.53 -15.13
C THR A 223 -19.55 -1.32 -15.06
N SER A 224 -20.31 -2.21 -14.43
CA SER A 224 -21.70 -1.95 -14.01
C SER A 224 -21.78 -1.10 -12.75
N THR A 225 -20.71 -1.09 -11.95
CA THR A 225 -20.53 -0.28 -10.74
C THR A 225 -19.06 0.18 -10.67
N VAL A 226 -18.81 1.19 -9.84
CA VAL A 226 -17.46 1.75 -9.64
C VAL A 226 -16.72 0.96 -8.57
N PHE A 227 -15.55 0.43 -8.93
CA PHE A 227 -14.66 -0.31 -8.04
C PHE A 227 -13.37 0.46 -7.79
N LEU A 228 -12.96 0.61 -6.54
CA LEU A 228 -11.62 1.05 -6.16
C LEU A 228 -10.68 -0.16 -6.26
N ARG A 229 -9.66 -0.07 -7.11
CA ARG A 229 -8.78 -1.20 -7.41
C ARG A 229 -7.79 -1.50 -6.28
N ASP A 230 -7.37 -0.44 -5.61
CA ASP A 230 -6.38 -0.41 -4.56
C ASP A 230 -6.88 0.50 -3.43
N SER A 231 -6.48 0.18 -2.20
CA SER A 231 -6.95 0.92 -1.05
C SER A 231 -5.95 0.92 0.12
N THR A 232 -5.96 2.02 0.88
CA THR A 232 -5.23 2.15 2.14
C THR A 232 -6.12 2.83 3.17
N SER A 233 -6.36 2.16 4.31
CA SER A 233 -7.11 2.77 5.43
C SER A 233 -6.31 3.88 6.09
N VAL A 234 -6.95 5.03 6.32
CA VAL A 234 -6.32 6.19 6.93
C VAL A 234 -7.23 6.88 7.94
N GLY A 235 -6.63 7.38 9.01
CA GLY A 235 -7.30 8.16 10.03
C GLY A 235 -7.64 9.58 9.57
N VAL A 236 -8.30 10.35 10.44
CA VAL A 236 -8.72 11.73 10.15
C VAL A 236 -7.54 12.70 10.04
N TRP A 237 -6.49 12.52 10.85
CA TRP A 237 -5.42 13.50 10.98
C TRP A 237 -4.64 13.78 9.70
N PRO A 238 -4.19 12.77 8.93
CA PRO A 238 -3.49 13.05 7.68
C PRO A 238 -4.39 13.71 6.63
N VAL A 239 -5.68 13.35 6.60
CA VAL A 239 -6.66 13.98 5.70
C VAL A 239 -6.89 15.43 6.08
N LEU A 240 -6.93 15.75 7.39
CA LEU A 240 -7.00 17.13 7.87
C LEU A 240 -5.72 17.92 7.54
N MET A 241 -4.55 17.30 7.65
CA MET A 241 -3.26 17.95 7.45
C MET A 241 -2.98 18.25 5.96
N PHE A 242 -3.29 17.31 5.07
CA PHE A 242 -2.99 17.43 3.63
C PHE A 242 -4.20 17.69 2.74
N GLY A 243 -5.39 17.68 3.32
CA GLY A 243 -6.63 18.01 2.61
C GLY A 243 -6.69 19.48 2.21
N GLY A 244 -7.48 19.74 1.18
CA GLY A 244 -7.87 21.08 0.76
C GLY A 244 -9.10 21.57 1.52
N LYS A 245 -9.44 22.85 1.29
CA LYS A 245 -10.75 23.41 1.64
C LYS A 245 -11.81 22.96 0.65
#